data_AF-A0A1S3BF41-F1
#
_entry.id   AF-A0A1S3BF41-F1
#
_cell.length_a   1.000
_cell.length_b   1.000
_cell.length_c   1.000
_cell.angle_alpha   90.00
_cell.angle_beta   90.00
_cell.angle_gamma   90.00
#
_symmetry.space_group_name_H-M   'P 1'
#
loop_
_entity.id
_entity.type
_entity.pdbx_description
1 polymer ?
#
loop_
_entity_poly.entity_id
_entity_poly.type
_entity_poly.pdbx_seq_one_letter_code
_entity_poly.pdbx_strand_id
1 'polypeptide(L)'
;MSFNINRFNPQSAAEKAVSVVGFGYDLCNDLRLSSCKPGPSGSKLIDIDFTRSRDLVLPAGVVVPNVPTSINCDKGERTRFRSDVISFNQMSELFNQQLSLSGKIPSGFFNTMFGLKEDG
;
A
#
# COMPACT_ATOMS: atom_id res chain seq x y z
N MET A 1 22.75 -1.82 -6.49
CA MET A 1 21.58 -2.61 -6.95
C MET A 1 20.44 -1.65 -7.18
N SER A 2 20.00 -1.54 -8.43
CA SER A 2 18.96 -0.62 -8.88
C SER A 2 17.60 -1.09 -8.35
N PHE A 3 17.03 -0.35 -7.41
CA PHE A 3 15.61 -0.47 -7.10
C PHE A 3 14.87 -0.06 -8.38
N ASN A 4 14.38 -1.03 -9.15
CA ASN A 4 13.41 -0.76 -10.21
C ASN A 4 12.09 -0.40 -9.53
N ILE A 5 12.03 0.81 -8.98
CA ILE A 5 10.82 1.38 -8.43
C ILE A 5 9.97 1.70 -9.65
N ASN A 6 8.89 0.95 -9.86
CA ASN A 6 7.75 1.42 -10.64
C ASN A 6 7.24 2.71 -9.98
N ARG A 7 7.95 3.81 -10.24
CA ARG A 7 7.76 5.06 -9.55
C ARG A 7 6.62 5.76 -10.25
N PHE A 8 5.43 5.51 -9.72
CA PHE A 8 4.24 6.19 -10.17
C PHE A 8 4.47 7.71 -10.11
N ASN A 9 4.04 8.41 -11.15
CA ASN A 9 3.87 9.86 -11.06
C ASN A 9 2.59 10.12 -10.22
N PRO A 10 2.31 11.36 -9.78
CA PRO A 10 1.15 11.63 -8.94
C PRO A 10 -0.19 11.14 -9.53
N GLN A 11 -0.37 11.28 -10.85
CA GLN A 11 -1.58 10.85 -11.55
C GLN A 11 -1.71 9.31 -11.54
N SER A 12 -0.69 8.59 -12.01
CA SER A 12 -0.73 7.13 -12.06
C SER A 12 -0.73 6.48 -10.69
N ALA A 13 -0.20 7.16 -9.67
CA ALA A 13 -0.27 6.73 -8.27
C ALA A 13 -1.72 6.77 -7.77
N ALA A 14 -2.43 7.87 -8.05
CA ALA A 14 -3.81 8.06 -7.64
C ALA A 14 -4.74 7.07 -8.36
N GLU A 15 -4.60 6.91 -9.67
CA GLU A 15 -5.35 5.94 -10.47
C GLU A 15 -5.13 4.52 -9.95
N LYS A 16 -3.87 4.15 -9.71
CA LYS A 16 -3.54 2.82 -9.18
C LYS A 16 -4.10 2.62 -7.78
N ALA A 17 -3.99 3.63 -6.90
CA ALA A 17 -4.51 3.56 -5.54
C ALA A 17 -6.02 3.29 -5.54
N VAL A 18 -6.79 4.07 -6.31
CA VAL A 18 -8.24 3.85 -6.48
C VAL A 18 -8.50 2.46 -7.08
N SER A 19 -7.76 2.07 -8.12
CA SER A 19 -7.99 0.80 -8.82
C SER A 19 -7.70 -0.43 -7.96
N VAL A 20 -6.95 -0.33 -6.86
CA VAL A 20 -6.64 -1.47 -5.99
C VAL A 20 -7.39 -1.48 -4.66
N VAL A 21 -8.17 -0.44 -4.34
CA VAL A 21 -9.08 -0.48 -3.17
C VAL A 21 -9.95 -1.74 -3.27
N GLY A 22 -10.03 -2.51 -2.19
CA GLY A 22 -10.77 -3.78 -2.16
C GLY A 22 -10.00 -4.99 -2.72
N PHE A 23 -8.74 -4.86 -3.11
CA PHE A 23 -7.85 -6.02 -3.31
C PHE A 23 -7.26 -6.49 -1.99
N GLY A 24 -6.81 -7.75 -1.97
CA GLY A 24 -6.07 -8.33 -0.84
C GLY A 24 -4.59 -8.01 -0.90
N TYR A 25 -3.87 -8.44 0.12
CA TYR A 25 -2.41 -8.40 0.20
C TYR A 25 -1.88 -9.67 0.84
N ASP A 26 -0.60 -9.95 0.61
CA ASP A 26 0.10 -11.09 1.18
C ASP A 26 1.14 -10.59 2.17
N LEU A 27 0.95 -10.94 3.45
CA LEU A 27 1.78 -10.46 4.54
C LEU A 27 3.24 -10.94 4.44
N CYS A 28 3.48 -12.07 3.78
CA CYS A 28 4.81 -12.61 3.53
C CYS A 28 5.49 -11.93 2.33
N ASN A 29 4.77 -11.10 1.58
CA ASN A 29 5.28 -10.36 0.43
C ASN A 29 5.26 -8.83 0.73
N ASP A 30 5.20 -8.00 -0.30
CA ASP A 30 5.16 -6.55 -0.19
C ASP A 30 3.72 -6.01 -0.15
N LEU A 31 3.55 -4.82 0.43
CA LEU A 31 2.27 -4.14 0.64
C LEU A 31 2.10 -2.87 -0.20
N ARG A 32 3.11 -2.49 -1.00
CA ARG A 32 2.99 -1.37 -1.95
C ARG A 32 1.90 -1.65 -2.99
N LEU A 33 1.38 -0.58 -3.62
CA LEU A 33 0.29 -0.65 -4.61
C LEU A 33 0.51 -1.65 -5.75
N SER A 34 1.76 -1.94 -6.11
CA SER A 34 2.14 -2.92 -7.13
C SER A 34 1.91 -4.37 -6.70
N SER A 35 1.82 -4.61 -5.40
CA SER A 35 1.82 -5.94 -4.77
C SER A 35 0.44 -6.33 -4.25
N CYS A 36 -0.56 -5.44 -4.37
CA CYS A 36 -1.97 -5.74 -4.12
C CYS A 36 -2.44 -6.90 -5.02
N LYS A 37 -3.07 -7.90 -4.42
CA LYS A 37 -3.51 -9.13 -5.08
C LYS A 37 -5.03 -9.07 -5.33
N PRO A 38 -5.48 -9.19 -6.59
CA PRO A 38 -6.90 -9.32 -6.85
C PRO A 38 -7.43 -10.64 -6.27
N GLY A 39 -8.74 -10.69 -6.02
CA GLY A 39 -9.44 -11.92 -5.70
C GLY A 39 -9.53 -12.88 -6.89
N PRO A 40 -10.22 -14.02 -6.71
CA PRO A 40 -10.48 -14.96 -7.78
C PRO A 40 -11.05 -14.25 -9.01
N SER A 41 -10.55 -14.60 -10.20
CA SER A 41 -10.94 -14.00 -11.48
C SER A 41 -10.68 -12.48 -11.60
N GLY A 42 -9.74 -11.93 -10.84
CA GLY A 42 -9.38 -10.51 -10.94
C GLY A 42 -10.27 -9.58 -10.10
N SER A 43 -11.12 -10.14 -9.24
CA SER A 43 -12.19 -9.42 -8.54
C SER A 43 -11.72 -8.64 -7.31
N LYS A 44 -12.63 -7.80 -6.79
CA LYS A 44 -12.51 -7.17 -5.48
C LYS A 44 -12.97 -8.17 -4.41
N LEU A 45 -12.31 -8.15 -3.25
CA LEU A 45 -12.67 -8.95 -2.08
C LEU A 45 -13.81 -8.34 -1.26
N ILE A 46 -14.21 -7.11 -1.59
CA ILE A 46 -15.34 -6.40 -0.99
C ILE A 46 -16.25 -5.90 -2.10
N ASP A 47 -17.54 -5.79 -1.81
CA ASP A 47 -18.49 -5.14 -2.69
C ASP A 47 -18.31 -3.62 -2.66
N ILE A 48 -18.31 -2.99 -3.82
CA ILE A 48 -18.17 -1.54 -3.98
C ILE A 48 -19.32 -1.08 -4.87
N ASP A 49 -20.16 -0.20 -4.34
CA ASP A 49 -21.27 0.38 -5.08
C ASP A 49 -20.77 1.38 -6.14
N PHE A 50 -20.91 1.03 -7.42
CA PHE A 50 -20.56 1.87 -8.57
C PHE A 50 -21.74 2.69 -9.10
N THR A 51 -22.93 2.63 -8.49
CA THR A 51 -24.11 3.38 -8.97
C THR A 51 -23.94 4.89 -8.82
N ARG A 52 -23.13 5.33 -7.85
CA ARG A 52 -22.79 6.74 -7.61
C ARG A 52 -21.28 6.93 -7.70
N SER A 53 -20.87 7.75 -8.66
CA SER A 53 -19.46 8.09 -8.87
C SER A 53 -19.26 9.60 -8.94
N ARG A 54 -18.00 10.03 -8.74
CA ARG A 54 -17.56 11.42 -8.83
C ARG A 54 -16.13 11.49 -9.33
N ASP A 55 -15.73 12.68 -9.77
CA ASP A 55 -14.31 12.99 -9.94
C ASP A 55 -13.65 13.16 -8.56
N LEU A 56 -12.59 12.37 -8.33
CA LEU A 56 -11.73 12.51 -7.16
C LEU A 56 -10.61 13.49 -7.48
N VAL A 57 -10.80 14.74 -7.05
CA VAL A 57 -9.80 15.81 -7.19
C VAL A 57 -8.81 15.74 -6.03
N LEU A 58 -7.53 15.67 -6.36
CA LEU A 58 -6.41 15.59 -5.43
C LEU A 58 -5.50 16.83 -5.59
N PRO A 59 -4.63 17.11 -4.61
CA PRO A 59 -3.67 18.20 -4.72
C PRO A 59 -2.80 18.12 -5.98
N ALA A 60 -2.21 19.25 -6.38
CA ALA A 60 -1.34 19.37 -7.56
C ALA A 60 -2.03 19.03 -8.90
N GLY A 61 -3.35 19.20 -8.98
CA GLY A 61 -4.11 19.07 -10.24
C GLY A 61 -4.37 17.64 -10.68
N VAL A 62 -4.16 16.66 -9.81
CA VAL A 62 -4.48 15.25 -10.08
C VAL A 62 -6.00 15.05 -10.00
N VAL A 63 -6.58 14.43 -11.02
CA VAL A 63 -8.02 14.11 -11.06
C VAL A 63 -8.18 12.66 -11.51
N VAL A 64 -8.88 11.87 -10.70
CA VAL A 64 -9.28 10.51 -11.07
C VAL A 64 -10.79 10.51 -11.34
N PRO A 65 -11.24 10.24 -12.57
CA PRO A 65 -12.67 10.27 -12.89
C PRO A 65 -13.39 9.00 -12.41
N ASN A 66 -14.73 9.09 -12.31
CA ASN A 66 -15.63 7.95 -12.07
C ASN A 66 -15.30 7.12 -10.81
N VAL A 67 -14.82 7.77 -9.75
CA VAL A 67 -14.52 7.10 -8.48
C VAL A 67 -15.82 6.90 -7.70
N PRO A 68 -16.13 5.67 -7.24
CA PRO A 68 -17.26 5.41 -6.35
C PRO A 68 -17.27 6.35 -5.15
N THR A 69 -18.44 6.88 -4.77
CA THR A 69 -18.55 7.84 -3.65
C THR A 69 -18.15 7.24 -2.30
N SER A 70 -18.13 5.91 -2.17
CA SER A 70 -17.64 5.18 -1.00
C SER A 70 -16.11 5.21 -0.86
N ILE A 71 -15.37 5.47 -1.95
CA ILE A 71 -13.91 5.62 -1.93
C ILE A 71 -13.57 7.08 -1.64
N ASN A 72 -13.00 7.32 -0.46
CA ASN A 72 -12.58 8.64 -0.02
C ASN A 72 -11.06 8.75 -0.01
N CYS A 73 -10.56 9.97 -0.16
CA CYS A 73 -9.15 10.30 0.01
C CYS A 73 -9.03 11.40 1.05
N ASP A 74 -8.21 11.16 2.08
CA ASP A 74 -7.86 12.14 3.10
C ASP A 74 -6.46 12.73 2.79
N LYS A 75 -6.09 13.80 3.49
CA LYS A 75 -4.78 14.48 3.39
C LYS A 75 -3.58 13.59 3.79
N GLY A 76 -3.84 12.39 4.31
CA GLY A 76 -2.84 11.47 4.82
C GLY A 76 -2.21 11.94 6.14
N GLU A 77 -1.31 11.12 6.67
CA GLU A 77 -0.52 11.47 7.85
C GLU A 77 0.79 12.16 7.42
N ARG A 78 1.09 13.33 8.01
CA ARG A 78 2.35 14.06 7.76
C ARG A 78 3.46 13.67 8.73
N THR A 79 3.11 12.95 9.79
CA THR A 79 4.05 12.49 10.81
C THR A 79 5.03 11.50 10.20
N ARG A 80 6.31 11.90 10.19
CA ARG A 80 7.42 11.00 9.86
C ARG A 80 7.92 10.37 11.13
N PHE A 81 7.69 9.06 11.27
CA PHE A 81 8.31 8.28 12.34
C PHE A 81 9.80 8.10 12.03
N ARG A 82 10.64 8.37 13.01
CA ARG A 82 12.08 8.12 12.98
C ARG A 82 12.44 7.33 14.23
N SER A 83 13.25 6.30 14.06
CA SER A 83 13.92 5.63 15.16
C SER A 83 15.40 6.03 15.16
N ASP A 84 16.04 5.96 16.33
CA ASP A 84 17.49 5.82 16.39
C ASP A 84 17.92 4.44 15.83
N VAL A 85 19.20 4.11 15.96
CA VAL A 85 19.68 2.75 15.64
C VAL A 85 19.05 1.77 16.63
N ILE A 86 18.19 0.90 16.11
CA ILE A 86 17.52 -0.16 16.86
C ILE A 86 17.95 -1.53 16.34
N SER A 87 17.78 -2.55 17.17
CA SER A 87 18.08 -3.93 16.78
C SER A 87 17.12 -4.44 15.70
N PHE A 88 17.53 -5.51 15.02
CA PHE A 88 16.70 -6.21 14.03
C PHE A 88 15.31 -6.56 14.58
N ASN A 89 15.24 -7.14 15.77
CA ASN A 89 13.97 -7.56 16.39
C ASN A 89 13.05 -6.36 16.67
N GLN A 90 13.60 -5.27 17.22
CA GLN A 90 12.84 -4.05 17.47
C GLN A 90 12.33 -3.42 16.17
N MET A 91 13.13 -3.47 15.10
CA MET A 91 12.71 -2.96 13.81
C MET A 91 11.64 -3.84 13.16
N SER A 92 11.75 -5.17 13.28
CA SER A 92 10.69 -6.09 12.85
C SER A 92 9.38 -5.84 13.59
N GLU A 93 9.43 -5.64 14.91
CA GLU A 93 8.25 -5.33 15.73
C GLU A 93 7.63 -3.99 15.31
N LEU A 94 8.44 -2.96 15.04
CA LEU A 94 7.97 -1.66 14.55
C LEU A 94 7.22 -1.78 13.23
N PHE A 95 7.76 -2.54 12.27
CA PHE A 95 7.10 -2.77 10.98
C PHE A 95 5.78 -3.55 11.15
N ASN A 96 5.73 -4.54 12.03
CA ASN A 96 4.50 -5.28 12.31
C ASN A 96 3.43 -4.39 12.97
N GLN A 97 3.81 -3.53 13.92
CA GLN A 97 2.90 -2.58 14.55
C GLN A 97 2.29 -1.59 13.54
N GLN A 98 3.07 -1.13 12.55
CA GLN A 98 2.54 -0.29 11.45
C GLN A 98 1.45 -0.98 10.63
N LEU A 99 1.41 -2.31 10.66
CA LEU A 99 0.41 -3.15 9.99
C LEU A 99 -0.69 -3.63 10.94
N SER A 100 -0.75 -3.09 12.16
CA SER A 100 -1.64 -3.56 13.23
C SER A 100 -1.44 -5.04 13.59
N LEU A 101 -0.20 -5.53 13.49
CA LEU A 101 0.20 -6.89 13.84
C LEU A 101 1.04 -6.91 15.11
N SER A 102 1.00 -8.03 15.81
CA SER A 102 1.82 -8.31 16.98
C SER A 102 2.97 -9.27 16.65
N GLY A 103 4.00 -9.28 17.50
CA GLY A 103 5.12 -10.20 17.40
C GLY A 103 6.30 -9.69 16.59
N LYS A 104 7.35 -10.50 16.56
CA LYS A 104 8.71 -10.14 16.12
C LYS A 104 9.19 -10.83 14.85
N ILE A 105 8.29 -11.57 14.18
CA ILE A 105 8.62 -12.24 12.91
C ILE A 105 8.59 -11.18 11.81
N PRO A 106 9.66 -11.01 11.01
CA PRO A 106 9.69 -10.05 9.93
C PRO A 106 8.60 -10.31 8.89
N SER A 107 7.78 -9.29 8.63
CA SER A 107 6.84 -9.32 7.51
C SER A 107 7.59 -9.22 6.17
N GLY A 108 6.94 -9.60 5.08
CA GLY A 108 7.52 -9.40 3.75
C GLY A 108 7.69 -7.91 3.41
N PHE A 109 6.91 -7.01 4.03
CA PHE A 109 7.10 -5.56 3.92
C PHE A 109 8.44 -5.12 4.51
N PHE A 110 8.80 -5.64 5.69
CA PHE A 110 10.13 -5.44 6.27
C PHE A 110 11.21 -5.97 5.32
N ASN A 111 11.10 -7.22 4.88
CA ASN A 111 12.09 -7.84 3.99
C ASN A 111 12.29 -7.04 2.70
N THR A 112 11.19 -6.61 2.09
CA THR A 112 11.21 -5.79 0.86
C THR A 112 11.86 -4.44 1.08
N MET A 113 11.60 -3.78 2.22
CA MET A 113 12.18 -2.47 2.53
C MET A 113 13.70 -2.54 2.65
N PHE A 114 14.23 -3.62 3.24
CA PHE A 114 15.67 -3.83 3.42
C PHE A 114 16.32 -4.65 2.30
N GLY A 115 15.56 -5.08 1.29
CA GLY A 115 16.07 -5.90 0.19
C GLY A 115 16.53 -7.29 0.63
N LEU A 116 15.99 -7.81 1.74
CA LEU A 116 16.25 -9.16 2.22
C LEU A 116 15.46 -10.12 1.32
N LYS A 117 16.18 -10.97 0.59
CA LYS A 117 15.60 -12.03 -0.23
C LYS A 117 15.93 -13.36 0.42
N GLU A 118 15.06 -14.34 0.23
CA GLU A 118 15.42 -15.72 0.50
C GLU A 118 16.49 -16.11 -0.52
N ASP A 119 17.69 -16.42 -0.04
CA ASP A 119 18.66 -17.16 -0.83
C ASP A 119 18.13 -18.59 -0.92
N GLY A 120 17.60 -18.95 -2.10
CA GLY A 120 17.14 -20.31 -2.39
C GLY A 120 18.27 -21.32 -2.45
#